data_AF-A0A2T2YZD0-F1
#
_entry.id   AF-A0A2T2YZD0-F1
#
_cell.length_a   1.000
_cell.length_b   1.000
_cell.length_c   1.000
_cell.angle_alpha   90.00
_cell.angle_beta   90.00
_cell.angle_gamma   90.00
#
_symmetry.space_group_name_H-M   'P 1'
#
loop_
_entity.id
_entity.type
_entity.pdbx_description
1 polymer ?
#
loop_
_entity_poly.entity_id
_entity_poly.type
_entity_poly.pdbx_seq_one_letter_code
_entity_poly.pdbx_strand_id
1 'polypeptide(L)'
;MRGFADLGARFAVHDNEIPRVRIDRMAGEYIDFAAQRPEMFTPMFRHDLLQGSGENLRRKTIPIYRSWADLVAGCVPDRAEERAFGLWTNLHGIATLVANGSVELIAPGIDPNRLALRTVAQHLAD
;
A
#
# COMPACT_ATOMS: atom_id res chain seq x y z
N MET A 1 8.05 -11.94 8.20
CA MET A 1 9.07 -11.64 7.16
C MET A 1 8.64 -12.05 5.75
N ARG A 2 8.02 -13.22 5.56
CA ARG A 2 7.52 -13.67 4.25
C ARG A 2 6.51 -12.70 3.62
N GLY A 3 5.60 -12.10 4.39
CA GLY A 3 4.62 -11.14 3.87
C GLY A 3 5.22 -9.95 3.10
N PHE A 4 6.28 -9.31 3.61
CA PHE A 4 6.97 -8.24 2.88
C PHE A 4 7.67 -8.72 1.60
N ALA A 5 8.22 -9.94 1.61
CA ALA A 5 8.86 -10.51 0.42
C ALA A 5 7.83 -10.85 -0.66
N ASP A 6 6.72 -11.47 -0.27
CA ASP A 6 5.61 -11.83 -1.17
C ASP A 6 4.95 -10.58 -1.77
N LEU A 7 4.69 -9.56 -0.95
CA LEU A 7 4.16 -8.28 -1.43
C LEU A 7 5.16 -7.57 -2.36
N GLY A 8 6.44 -7.56 -2.00
CA GLY A 8 7.49 -7.00 -2.85
C GLY A 8 7.59 -7.71 -4.20
N ALA A 9 7.44 -9.04 -4.23
CA ALA A 9 7.43 -9.81 -5.46
C ALA A 9 6.23 -9.47 -6.36
N ARG A 10 5.04 -9.25 -5.78
CA ARG A 10 3.87 -8.78 -6.53
C ARG A 10 4.09 -7.40 -7.14
N PHE A 11 4.67 -6.46 -6.40
CA PHE A 11 5.00 -5.13 -6.92
C PHE A 11 6.03 -5.18 -8.05
N ALA A 12 7.05 -6.03 -7.94
CA ALA A 12 8.11 -6.15 -8.94
C ALA A 12 7.61 -6.62 -10.32
N VAL A 13 6.47 -7.30 -10.40
CA VAL A 13 5.82 -7.68 -11.68
C VAL A 13 5.53 -6.45 -12.55
N HIS A 14 5.36 -5.28 -11.94
CA HIS A 14 5.00 -4.03 -12.61
C HIS A 14 6.17 -3.06 -12.81
N ASP A 15 7.42 -3.48 -12.60
CA ASP A 15 8.58 -2.58 -12.64
C ASP A 15 8.81 -1.89 -13.99
N ASN A 16 8.37 -2.52 -15.08
CA ASN A 16 8.52 -2.00 -16.45
C ASN A 16 7.33 -1.14 -16.92
N GLU A 17 6.31 -0.96 -16.07
CA GLU A 17 5.14 -0.13 -16.39
C GLU A 17 5.49 1.36 -16.26
N ILE A 18 4.78 2.20 -17.02
CA ILE A 18 4.89 3.65 -16.83
C ILE A 18 4.44 4.05 -15.40
N PRO A 19 5.02 5.10 -14.79
CA PRO A 19 4.82 5.41 -13.37
C PRO A 19 3.36 5.41 -12.91
N ARG A 20 2.48 6.06 -13.68
CA ARG A 20 1.04 6.12 -13.36
C ARG A 20 0.40 4.74 -13.30
N VAL A 21 0.62 3.92 -14.32
CA VAL A 21 0.07 2.56 -14.40
C VAL A 21 0.65 1.70 -13.29
N ARG A 22 1.95 1.83 -13.02
CA ARG A 22 2.61 1.12 -11.93
C ARG A 22 1.99 1.43 -10.58
N ILE A 23 1.69 2.70 -10.27
CA ILE A 23 1.02 3.10 -9.03
C ILE A 23 -0.37 2.46 -8.94
N ASP A 24 -1.17 2.52 -10.00
CA ASP A 24 -2.51 1.92 -10.03
C ASP A 24 -2.46 0.40 -9.79
N ARG A 25 -1.49 -0.30 -10.41
CA ARG A 25 -1.28 -1.75 -10.21
C ARG A 25 -0.83 -2.08 -8.80
N MET A 26 0.15 -1.34 -8.27
CA MET A 26 0.64 -1.53 -6.90
C MET A 26 -0.46 -1.27 -5.86
N ALA A 27 -1.32 -0.27 -6.07
CA ALA A 27 -2.46 -0.01 -5.21
C ALA A 27 -3.43 -1.20 -5.18
N GLY A 28 -3.79 -1.74 -6.35
CA GLY A 28 -4.63 -2.95 -6.46
C GLY A 28 -4.00 -4.16 -5.77
N GLU A 29 -2.73 -4.48 -6.09
CA GLU A 29 -2.00 -5.60 -5.48
C GLU A 29 -1.93 -5.49 -3.94
N TYR A 30 -1.84 -4.28 -3.42
CA TYR A 30 -1.80 -4.04 -1.98
C TYR A 30 -3.15 -4.35 -1.31
N ILE A 31 -4.25 -3.90 -1.90
CA ILE A 31 -5.62 -4.19 -1.42
C ILE A 31 -5.92 -5.69 -1.57
N ASP A 32 -5.59 -6.29 -2.70
CA ASP A 32 -5.79 -7.72 -2.95
C ASP A 32 -4.96 -8.59 -2.02
N PHE A 33 -3.73 -8.20 -1.71
CA PHE A 33 -2.91 -8.90 -0.73
C PHE A 33 -3.54 -8.87 0.67
N ALA A 34 -4.09 -7.71 1.08
CA ALA A 34 -4.78 -7.57 2.35
C ALA A 34 -6.07 -8.41 2.41
N ALA A 35 -6.82 -8.49 1.31
CA ALA A 35 -8.04 -9.29 1.21
C ALA A 35 -7.76 -10.80 1.21
N GLN A 36 -6.77 -11.25 0.45
CA GLN A 36 -6.49 -12.67 0.22
C GLN A 36 -5.65 -13.30 1.32
N ARG A 37 -4.84 -12.50 2.04
CA ARG A 37 -3.89 -12.99 3.05
C ARG A 37 -3.91 -12.14 4.33
N PRO A 38 -5.08 -11.92 4.97
CA PRO A 38 -5.20 -11.08 6.15
C PRO A 38 -4.28 -11.53 7.32
N GLU A 39 -4.07 -12.84 7.46
CA GLU A 39 -3.17 -13.44 8.45
C GLU A 39 -1.69 -13.14 8.19
N MET A 40 -1.31 -12.84 6.95
CA MET A 40 0.03 -12.37 6.60
C MET A 40 0.13 -10.84 6.67
N PHE A 41 -0.93 -10.12 6.29
CA PHE A 41 -0.97 -8.66 6.26
C PHE A 41 -0.96 -8.06 7.68
N THR A 42 -1.87 -8.48 8.55
CA THR A 42 -2.07 -7.85 9.87
C THR A 42 -0.81 -7.87 10.75
N PRO A 43 -0.01 -8.95 10.82
CA PRO A 43 1.24 -8.94 11.58
C PRO A 43 2.37 -8.09 10.99
N MET A 44 2.30 -7.68 9.71
CA MET A 44 3.37 -6.89 9.09
C MET A 44 3.53 -5.50 9.72
N PHE A 45 2.48 -4.99 10.36
CA PHE A 45 2.42 -3.61 10.85
C PHE A 45 2.24 -3.51 12.36
N ARG A 46 2.13 -4.66 13.06
CA ARG A 46 2.13 -4.66 14.53
C ARG A 46 3.54 -4.42 15.05
N HIS A 47 3.66 -3.50 16.01
CA HIS A 47 4.92 -3.11 16.66
C HIS A 47 5.25 -3.93 17.92
N ASP A 48 4.48 -4.98 18.22
CA ASP A 48 4.40 -5.60 19.54
C ASP A 48 5.37 -6.78 19.80
N LEU A 49 6.33 -7.08 18.91
CA LEU A 49 7.17 -8.28 19.08
C LEU A 49 8.65 -7.99 19.33
N LEU A 50 9.02 -7.63 20.56
CA LEU A 50 10.40 -7.68 21.11
C LEU A 50 11.40 -6.62 20.59
N GLN A 51 12.36 -6.27 21.44
CA GLN A 51 13.56 -5.51 21.04
C GLN A 51 14.22 -6.22 19.83
N GLY A 52 14.16 -5.59 18.65
CA GLY A 52 14.69 -6.12 17.38
C GLY A 52 13.67 -6.25 16.24
N SER A 53 12.36 -6.41 16.52
CA SER A 53 11.36 -6.45 15.44
C SER A 53 11.13 -5.08 14.80
N GLY A 54 11.12 -4.01 15.61
CA GLY A 54 10.96 -2.64 15.12
C GLY A 54 12.10 -2.20 14.19
N GLU A 55 13.34 -2.61 14.49
CA GLU A 55 14.49 -2.33 13.62
C GLU A 55 14.41 -3.13 12.31
N ASN A 56 14.01 -4.40 12.37
CA ASN A 56 13.79 -5.22 11.18
C ASN A 56 12.64 -4.68 10.32
N LEU A 57 11.57 -4.21 10.96
CA LEU A 57 10.43 -3.57 10.30
C LEU A 57 10.85 -2.27 9.61
N ARG A 58 11.54 -1.36 10.31
CA ARG A 58 12.09 -0.14 9.70
C ARG A 58 12.97 -0.47 8.50
N ARG A 59 13.88 -1.43 8.62
CA ARG A 59 14.80 -1.84 7.56
C ARG A 59 14.06 -2.33 6.29
N LYS A 60 12.85 -2.87 6.44
CA LYS A 60 12.04 -3.40 5.34
C LYS A 60 11.06 -2.39 4.77
N THR A 61 10.39 -1.63 5.61
CA THR A 61 9.34 -0.69 5.19
C THR A 61 9.93 0.60 4.63
N ILE A 62 11.08 1.08 5.14
CA ILE A 62 11.69 2.33 4.65
C ILE A 62 12.05 2.23 3.15
N PRO A 63 12.74 1.19 2.66
CA PRO A 63 13.01 1.07 1.22
C PRO A 63 11.75 1.02 0.36
N ILE A 64 10.71 0.31 0.80
CA ILE A 64 9.43 0.22 0.09
C ILE A 64 8.78 1.60 -0.01
N TYR A 65 8.72 2.33 1.11
CA TYR A 65 8.15 3.67 1.14
C TYR A 65 8.95 4.67 0.28
N ARG A 66 10.28 4.59 0.29
CA ARG A 66 11.12 5.45 -0.57
C ARG A 66 10.85 5.20 -2.04
N SER A 67 10.86 3.94 -2.48
CA SER A 67 10.53 3.59 -3.86
C SER A 67 9.13 4.06 -4.27
N TRP A 68 8.17 4.00 -3.34
CA TRP A 68 6.82 4.54 -3.55
C TRP A 68 6.82 6.06 -3.69
N ALA A 69 7.52 6.78 -2.82
CA ALA A 69 7.61 8.24 -2.85
C ALA A 69 8.28 8.73 -4.15
N ASP A 70 9.37 8.07 -4.58
CA ASP A 70 10.05 8.38 -5.84
C ASP A 70 9.11 8.17 -7.05
N LEU A 71 8.31 7.10 -7.02
CA LEU A 71 7.35 6.80 -8.07
C LEU A 71 6.24 7.86 -8.15
N VAL A 72 5.69 8.27 -7.01
CA VAL A 72 4.68 9.33 -6.92
C VAL A 72 5.25 10.68 -7.39
N ALA A 73 6.47 11.03 -6.97
CA ALA A 73 7.15 12.25 -7.40
C ALA A 73 7.37 12.29 -8.93
N GLY A 74 7.58 11.13 -9.56
CA GLY A 74 7.66 11.00 -11.02
C GLY A 74 6.32 11.23 -11.75
N CYS A 75 5.18 11.18 -11.04
CA CYS A 75 3.86 11.49 -11.59
C CYS A 75 3.41 12.92 -11.26
N VAL A 76 3.63 13.38 -10.03
CA VAL A 76 3.20 14.68 -9.54
C VAL A 76 4.32 15.34 -8.72
N PRO A 77 5.05 16.31 -9.28
CA PRO A 77 6.17 16.94 -8.58
C PRO A 77 5.70 17.93 -7.50
N ASP A 78 4.51 18.52 -7.67
CA ASP A 78 3.92 19.42 -6.67
C ASP A 78 3.60 18.67 -5.37
N ARG A 79 4.13 19.17 -4.24
CA ARG A 79 3.90 18.59 -2.90
C ARG A 79 4.11 17.07 -2.86
N ALA A 80 5.06 16.56 -3.65
CA ALA A 80 5.24 15.13 -3.90
C ALA A 80 5.35 14.30 -2.61
N GLU A 81 6.08 14.79 -1.61
CA GLU A 81 6.23 14.09 -0.32
C GLU A 81 4.89 13.97 0.43
N GLU A 82 4.13 15.05 0.51
CA GLU A 82 2.82 15.06 1.18
C GLU A 82 1.80 14.20 0.44
N ARG A 83 1.79 14.27 -0.90
CA ARG A 83 0.91 13.45 -1.74
C ARG A 83 1.28 11.97 -1.64
N ALA A 84 2.57 11.63 -1.63
CA ALA A 84 3.04 10.26 -1.47
C ALA A 84 2.66 9.69 -0.11
N PHE A 85 2.88 10.45 0.97
CA PHE A 85 2.52 10.04 2.33
C PHE A 85 1.01 9.94 2.53
N GLY A 86 0.25 10.89 1.99
CA GLY A 86 -1.21 10.89 2.03
C GLY A 86 -1.79 9.68 1.29
N LEU A 87 -1.29 9.39 0.09
CA LEU A 87 -1.75 8.24 -0.68
C LEU A 87 -1.37 6.92 0.01
N TRP A 88 -0.15 6.81 0.55
CA TRP A 88 0.28 5.65 1.32
C TRP A 88 -0.64 5.40 2.52
N THR A 89 -0.92 6.45 3.30
CA THR A 89 -1.81 6.38 4.47
C THR A 89 -3.22 5.93 4.09
N ASN A 90 -3.78 6.50 3.01
CA ASN A 90 -5.11 6.14 2.55
C ASN A 90 -5.20 4.68 2.07
N LEU A 91 -4.23 4.22 1.27
CA LEU A 91 -4.17 2.82 0.84
C LEU A 91 -4.00 1.87 2.03
N HIS A 92 -3.18 2.24 3.02
CA HIS A 92 -3.01 1.47 4.24
C HIS A 92 -4.29 1.38 5.07
N GLY A 93 -5.05 2.48 5.18
CA GLY A 93 -6.34 2.49 5.86
C GLY A 93 -7.36 1.57 5.19
N ILE A 94 -7.48 1.65 3.85
CA ILE A 94 -8.36 0.76 3.08
C ILE A 94 -7.94 -0.70 3.29
N ALA A 95 -6.66 -1.02 3.09
CA ALA A 95 -6.15 -2.38 3.26
C ALA A 95 -6.38 -2.93 4.67
N THR A 96 -6.23 -2.11 5.71
CA THR A 96 -6.47 -2.51 7.10
C THR A 96 -7.95 -2.81 7.36
N LEU A 97 -8.87 -1.99 6.85
CA LEU A 97 -10.31 -2.25 6.96
C LEU A 97 -10.72 -3.51 6.21
N VAL A 98 -10.11 -3.76 5.05
CA VAL A 98 -10.31 -4.98 4.26
C VAL A 98 -9.81 -6.22 5.00
N ALA A 99 -8.56 -6.20 5.48
CA ALA A 99 -7.95 -7.33 6.18
C ALA A 99 -8.70 -7.72 7.47
N ASN A 100 -9.32 -6.73 8.14
CA ASN A 100 -10.12 -6.95 9.34
C ASN A 100 -11.59 -7.31 9.05
N GLY A 101 -11.98 -7.46 7.78
CA GLY A 101 -13.37 -7.75 7.39
C GLY A 101 -14.36 -6.61 7.70
N SER A 102 -13.86 -5.41 8.02
CA SER A 102 -14.69 -4.30 8.48
C SER A 102 -15.50 -3.66 7.36
N VAL A 103 -15.01 -3.68 6.10
CA VAL A 103 -15.70 -3.06 4.96
C VAL A 103 -17.08 -3.68 4.73
N GLU A 104 -17.17 -5.01 4.69
CA GLU A 104 -18.44 -5.71 4.47
C GLU A 104 -19.44 -5.45 5.62
N LEU A 105 -18.94 -5.31 6.84
CA LEU A 105 -19.77 -5.04 8.01
C LEU A 105 -20.35 -3.62 8.02
N ILE A 106 -19.55 -2.61 7.69
CA ILE A 106 -19.92 -1.19 7.87
C ILE A 106 -20.47 -0.54 6.59
N ALA A 107 -20.05 -1.02 5.42
CA ALA A 107 -20.36 -0.43 4.13
C ALA A 107 -20.45 -1.52 3.04
N PRO A 108 -21.44 -2.43 3.14
CA PRO A 108 -21.61 -3.49 2.17
C PRO A 108 -21.80 -2.92 0.76
N GLY A 109 -21.18 -3.56 -0.24
CA GLY A 109 -21.22 -3.13 -1.64
C GLY A 109 -20.16 -2.10 -2.04
N ILE A 110 -19.33 -1.60 -1.11
CA ILE A 110 -18.12 -0.86 -1.48
C ILE A 110 -17.09 -1.81 -2.08
N ASP A 111 -16.66 -1.53 -3.30
CA ASP A 111 -15.52 -2.18 -3.94
C ASP A 111 -14.20 -1.52 -3.47
N PRO A 112 -13.36 -2.21 -2.67
CA PRO A 112 -12.14 -1.63 -2.13
C PRO A 112 -11.07 -1.36 -3.19
N ASN A 113 -11.00 -2.18 -4.24
CA ASN A 113 -10.06 -2.00 -5.34
C ASN A 113 -10.43 -0.76 -6.15
N ARG A 114 -11.72 -0.59 -6.47
CA ARG A 114 -12.19 0.63 -7.14
C ARG A 114 -12.01 1.86 -6.26
N LEU A 115 -12.21 1.75 -4.95
CA LEU A 115 -11.94 2.85 -4.02
C LEU A 115 -10.46 3.23 -4.03
N ALA A 116 -9.55 2.26 -3.97
CA ALA A 116 -8.11 2.51 -4.03
C ALA A 116 -7.70 3.24 -5.32
N LEU A 117 -8.17 2.78 -6.49
CA LEU A 117 -7.88 3.45 -7.76
C LEU A 117 -8.39 4.89 -7.83
N ARG A 118 -9.58 5.18 -7.26
CA ARG A 118 -10.08 6.55 -7.14
C ARG A 118 -9.21 7.40 -6.22
N THR A 119 -8.75 6.84 -5.10
CA THR A 119 -7.83 7.52 -4.19
C THR A 119 -6.52 7.87 -4.89
N VAL A 120 -5.96 6.95 -5.69
CA VAL A 120 -4.78 7.22 -6.52
C VAL A 120 -5.05 8.35 -7.50
N ALA A 121 -6.18 8.29 -8.23
CA ALA A 121 -6.57 9.35 -9.17
C ALA A 121 -6.65 10.72 -8.49
N GLN A 122 -7.22 10.81 -7.28
CA GLN A 122 -7.33 12.06 -6.53
C GLN A 122 -5.98 12.62 -6.08
N HIS A 123 -5.04 11.78 -5.64
CA HIS A 123 -3.73 12.26 -5.15
C HIS A 123 -2.80 12.69 -6.28
N LEU A 124 -2.97 12.12 -7.47
CA LEU A 124 -2.15 12.40 -8.64
C LEU A 124 -2.82 13.36 -9.62
N ALA A 125 -3.97 13.94 -9.28
CA ALA A 125 -4.58 15.02 -10.05
C ALA A 125 -3.79 16.32 -9.86
N ASP A 126 -3.74 17.14 -10.91
CA ASP A 126 -3.11 18.47 -10.92
C ASP A 126 -3.75 19.40 -9.86
#